data_AF-A0A4R1UDS6-F1
#
_entry.id   AF-A0A4R1UDS6-F1
#
_cell.length_a   1.000
_cell.length_b   1.000
_cell.length_c   1.000
_cell.angle_alpha   90.00
_cell.angle_beta   90.00
_cell.angle_gamma   90.00
#
_symmetry.space_group_name_H-M   'P 1'
#
loop_
_entity.id
_entity.type
_entity.pdbx_description
1 polymer ?
#
loop_
_entity_poly.entity_id
_entity_poly.type
_entity_poly.pdbx_seq_one_letter_code
_entity_poly.pdbx_strand_id
1 'polypeptide(L)'
;MPHASNIVFCDGPDSPHAFDVVPLQPRNGSLDAMCPVCKGRGQWNTEIDLVSFRCKRTACDRCHGAGWVETGTDPIGLPDIEVSPGGYPRWTIRFEPADTEVEVDPAQPGLAKT
;
A
#
# COMPACT_ATOMS: atom_id res chain seq x y z
N MET A 1 16.12 -30.96 6.22
CA MET A 1 15.51 -30.89 7.55
C MET A 1 14.43 -29.81 7.51
N PRO A 2 13.22 -30.04 8.05
CA PRO A 2 12.26 -28.95 8.20
C PRO A 2 12.86 -27.90 9.14
N HIS A 3 12.87 -26.64 8.70
CA HIS A 3 13.28 -25.54 9.58
C HIS A 3 12.19 -25.36 10.64
N ALA A 4 12.60 -25.03 11.87
CA ALA A 4 11.65 -24.55 12.87
C ALA A 4 10.94 -23.31 12.30
N SER A 5 9.63 -23.22 12.48
CA SER A 5 8.82 -22.10 12.01
C SER A 5 7.98 -21.53 13.16
N ASN A 6 7.78 -20.23 13.13
CA ASN A 6 6.85 -19.52 14.00
C ASN A 6 6.12 -18.45 13.19
N ILE A 7 5.07 -18.88 12.48
CA ILE A 7 4.32 -18.03 11.55
C ILE A 7 3.30 -17.22 12.34
N VAL A 8 3.39 -15.90 12.22
CA VAL A 8 2.40 -14.94 12.70
C VAL A 8 1.60 -14.41 11.52
N PHE A 9 0.28 -14.39 11.68
CA PHE A 9 -0.65 -13.73 10.75
C PHE A 9 -0.98 -12.35 11.28
N CYS A 10 -0.93 -11.34 10.40
CA CYS A 10 -1.29 -9.97 10.74
C CYS A 10 -2.60 -9.64 10.04
N ASP A 11 -3.56 -9.11 10.80
CA ASP A 11 -4.87 -8.73 10.27
C ASP A 11 -4.84 -7.32 9.66
N GLY A 12 -3.79 -6.54 9.91
CA GLY A 12 -3.68 -5.16 9.44
C GLY A 12 -2.37 -4.47 9.80
N PRO A 13 -2.18 -3.23 9.33
CA PRO A 13 -0.98 -2.41 9.58
C PRO A 13 -0.76 -2.08 11.06
N ASP A 14 -1.78 -2.21 11.91
CA ASP A 14 -1.66 -2.01 13.36
C ASP A 14 -1.18 -3.26 14.12
N SER A 15 -0.99 -4.39 13.42
CA SER A 15 -0.51 -5.63 14.04
C SER A 15 0.95 -5.51 14.50
N PRO A 16 1.36 -6.15 15.61
CA PRO A 16 2.71 -5.99 16.18
C PRO A 16 3.86 -6.28 15.21
N HIS A 17 3.67 -7.26 14.31
CA HIS A 17 4.69 -7.71 13.36
C HIS A 17 4.43 -7.24 11.92
N ALA A 18 3.48 -6.31 11.73
CA ALA A 18 3.09 -5.80 10.42
C ALA A 18 4.25 -5.13 9.67
N PHE A 19 5.23 -4.58 10.40
CA PHE A 19 6.31 -3.79 9.81
C PHE A 19 7.70 -4.37 10.03
N ASP A 20 7.80 -5.56 10.60
CA ASP A 20 9.08 -6.23 10.80
C ASP A 20 9.75 -6.50 9.46
N VAL A 21 11.02 -6.08 9.35
CA VAL A 21 11.84 -6.25 8.12
C VAL A 21 11.27 -5.52 6.89
N VAL A 22 10.29 -4.63 7.05
CA VAL A 22 9.76 -3.79 5.96
C VAL A 22 10.52 -2.47 5.96
N PRO A 23 11.30 -2.12 4.93
CA PRO A 23 12.04 -0.85 4.91
C PRO A 23 11.10 0.36 4.75
N LEU A 24 11.56 1.53 5.20
CA LEU A 24 10.93 2.81 4.82
C LEU A 24 11.23 3.08 3.34
N GLN A 25 10.22 3.57 2.61
CA GLN A 25 10.39 3.96 1.21
C GLN A 25 11.13 5.30 1.13
N PRO A 26 12.01 5.49 0.12
CA PRO A 26 12.61 6.80 -0.12
C PRO A 26 11.51 7.83 -0.42
N ARG A 27 11.67 9.04 0.12
CA ARG A 27 10.77 10.16 -0.15
C ARG A 27 11.11 10.75 -1.51
N ASN A 28 10.10 10.95 -2.36
CA ASN A 28 10.29 11.42 -3.72
C ASN A 28 9.76 12.85 -3.96
N GLY A 29 8.77 13.33 -3.19
CA GLY A 29 8.16 14.66 -3.34
C GLY A 29 8.41 15.62 -2.18
N SER A 30 8.45 16.92 -2.49
CA SER A 30 8.61 18.00 -1.50
C SER A 30 7.34 18.26 -0.68
N LEU A 31 6.17 17.93 -1.23
CA LEU A 31 4.84 18.04 -0.61
C LEU A 31 4.31 16.71 -0.05
N ASP A 32 5.13 15.67 -0.10
CA ASP A 32 4.77 14.35 0.41
C ASP A 32 4.85 14.33 1.93
N ALA A 33 3.78 13.91 2.61
CA ALA A 33 3.85 13.49 4.00
C ALA A 33 3.86 11.97 4.12
N MET A 34 4.37 11.50 5.25
CA MET A 34 4.39 10.08 5.57
C MET A 34 2.95 9.57 5.65
N CYS A 35 2.66 8.45 4.99
CA CYS A 35 1.35 7.83 5.09
C CYS A 35 1.06 7.50 6.57
N PRO A 36 -0.07 7.95 7.15
CA PRO A 36 -0.37 7.74 8.57
C PRO A 36 -0.63 6.25 8.89
N VAL A 37 -1.07 5.48 7.90
CA VAL A 37 -1.40 4.05 8.04
C VAL A 37 -0.13 3.20 8.02
N CYS A 38 0.63 3.23 6.93
CA CYS A 38 1.83 2.39 6.79
C CYS A 38 3.12 3.05 7.30
N LYS A 39 3.05 4.27 7.83
CA LYS A 39 4.16 5.00 8.44
C LYS A 39 5.40 5.08 7.53
N GLY A 40 5.19 5.34 6.23
CA GLY A 40 6.30 5.50 5.28
C GLY A 40 6.76 4.22 4.59
N ARG A 41 6.16 3.06 4.88
CA ARG A 41 6.65 1.76 4.40
C ARG A 41 6.01 1.28 3.10
N GLY A 42 4.83 1.81 2.77
CA GLY A 42 4.06 1.47 1.57
C GLY A 42 3.40 0.09 1.60
N GLN A 43 3.91 -0.83 2.40
CA GLN A 43 3.44 -2.21 2.51
C GLN A 43 3.52 -2.68 3.96
N TRP A 44 2.84 -3.78 4.27
CA TRP A 44 2.89 -4.45 5.57
C TRP A 44 2.80 -5.97 5.40
N ASN A 45 3.30 -6.72 6.38
CA ASN A 45 3.32 -8.19 6.37
C ASN A 45 1.92 -8.73 6.67
N THR A 46 1.36 -9.58 5.81
CA THR A 46 0.15 -10.37 6.12
C THR A 46 0.53 -11.67 6.84
N GLU A 47 1.71 -12.20 6.55
CA GLU A 47 2.30 -13.35 7.23
C GLU A 47 3.79 -13.11 7.43
N ILE A 48 4.34 -13.47 8.59
CA ILE A 48 5.79 -13.47 8.83
C ILE A 48 6.20 -14.65 9.71
N ASP A 49 7.23 -15.38 9.28
CA ASP A 49 7.90 -16.37 10.11
C ASP A 49 8.98 -15.68 10.95
N LEU A 50 8.82 -15.66 12.27
CA LEU A 50 9.76 -15.00 13.19
C LEU A 50 11.10 -15.74 13.33
N VAL A 51 11.22 -16.97 12.82
CA VAL A 51 12.49 -17.71 12.82
C VAL A 51 13.32 -17.38 11.58
N SER A 52 12.70 -17.40 10.39
CA SER A 52 13.40 -17.19 9.12
C SER A 52 13.27 -15.79 8.52
N PHE A 53 12.39 -14.96 9.09
CA PHE A 53 11.97 -13.65 8.58
C PHE A 53 11.41 -13.64 7.15
N ARG A 54 11.01 -14.82 6.64
CA ARG A 54 10.24 -14.92 5.40
C ARG A 54 8.84 -14.38 5.65
N CYS A 55 8.34 -13.56 4.74
CA CYS A 55 7.06 -12.89 4.88
C CYS A 55 6.27 -12.87 3.57
N LYS A 56 4.95 -12.77 3.70
CA LYS A 56 4.04 -12.31 2.65
C LYS A 56 3.62 -10.89 2.99
N ARG A 57 3.54 -10.03 1.97
CA ARG A 57 3.23 -8.61 2.14
C ARG A 57 2.07 -8.21 1.25
N THR A 58 1.34 -7.19 1.69
CA THR A 58 0.35 -6.51 0.87
C THR A 58 0.67 -5.02 0.81
N ALA A 59 0.22 -4.37 -0.26
CA ALA A 59 0.32 -2.93 -0.40
C ALA A 59 -0.61 -2.23 0.61
N CYS A 60 -0.22 -1.05 1.05
CA CYS A 60 -1.09 -0.20 1.85
C CYS A 60 -2.19 0.38 0.95
N ASP A 61 -3.44 0.18 1.33
CA ASP A 61 -4.60 0.66 0.56
C ASP A 61 -4.70 2.19 0.53
N ARG A 62 -4.16 2.90 1.53
CA ARG A 62 -4.21 4.37 1.59
C ARG A 62 -3.26 5.05 0.63
N CYS A 63 -2.03 4.54 0.50
CA CYS A 63 -0.98 5.15 -0.35
C CYS A 63 -0.63 4.28 -1.56
N HIS A 64 -1.38 3.21 -1.81
CA HIS A 64 -1.19 2.26 -2.91
C HIS A 64 0.26 1.79 -3.11
N GLY A 65 0.98 1.51 -2.01
CA GLY A 65 2.38 1.08 -2.09
C GLY A 65 3.45 2.18 -2.04
N ALA A 66 3.08 3.47 -2.16
CA ALA A 66 4.05 4.56 -2.22
C ALA A 66 4.77 4.83 -0.89
N GLY A 67 4.10 4.59 0.24
CA GLY A 67 4.56 4.95 1.59
C GLY A 67 4.31 6.41 1.96
N TRP A 68 4.01 7.24 0.98
CA TRP A 68 3.80 8.67 1.10
C TRP A 68 2.43 9.06 0.55
N VAL A 69 1.85 10.12 1.09
CA VAL A 69 0.62 10.75 0.60
C VAL A 69 0.90 12.22 0.33
N GLU A 70 0.39 12.75 -0.77
CA GLU A 70 0.50 14.18 -1.07
C GLU A 70 -0.41 14.94 -0.08
N THR A 71 0.14 15.95 0.60
CA THR A 71 -0.66 16.81 1.51
C THR A 71 -1.09 18.11 0.87
N GLY A 72 -0.92 18.24 -0.44
CA GLY A 72 -1.54 19.32 -1.22
C GLY A 72 -3.03 19.07 -1.39
N THR A 73 -3.75 20.11 -1.79
CA THR A 73 -5.12 19.98 -2.30
C THR A 73 -5.14 19.62 -3.79
N ASP A 74 -3.96 19.44 -4.39
CA ASP A 74 -3.82 19.03 -5.77
C ASP A 74 -4.37 17.60 -5.92
N PRO A 75 -5.07 17.31 -7.02
CA PRO A 75 -5.61 15.98 -7.23
C PRO A 75 -4.49 14.96 -7.47
N ILE A 76 -4.64 13.77 -6.88
CA ILE A 76 -3.64 12.69 -6.92
C ILE A 76 -3.68 12.01 -8.29
N GLY A 77 -2.54 11.98 -8.99
CA GLY A 77 -2.41 11.29 -10.27
C GLY A 77 -2.12 9.79 -10.10
N LEU A 78 -3.08 8.95 -10.48
CA LEU A 78 -2.94 7.49 -10.50
C LEU A 78 -2.73 6.99 -11.94
N PRO A 79 -1.68 6.19 -12.21
CA PRO A 79 -1.53 5.52 -13.49
C PRO A 79 -2.73 4.61 -13.77
N ASP A 80 -3.33 4.75 -14.95
CA ASP A 80 -4.52 4.00 -15.35
C ASP A 80 -4.44 3.62 -16.84
N ILE A 81 -5.35 2.76 -17.31
CA ILE A 81 -5.43 2.29 -18.69
C ILE A 81 -6.85 2.45 -19.21
N GLU A 82 -7.00 3.27 -20.25
CA GLU A 82 -8.27 3.48 -20.94
C GLU A 82 -8.23 2.92 -22.37
N VAL A 83 -9.40 2.54 -22.88
CA VAL A 83 -9.55 2.12 -24.28
C VAL A 83 -9.67 3.37 -25.15
N SER A 84 -8.73 3.55 -26.08
CA SER A 84 -8.76 4.63 -27.05
C SER A 84 -9.95 4.51 -28.01
N PRO A 85 -10.34 5.59 -28.71
CA PRO A 85 -11.41 5.53 -29.73
C PRO A 85 -11.17 4.48 -30.83
N GLY A 86 -9.91 4.08 -31.05
CA GLY A 86 -9.53 3.02 -31.99
C GLY A 86 -9.57 1.59 -31.42
N GLY A 87 -9.97 1.41 -30.16
CA GLY A 87 -10.09 0.10 -29.50
C GLY A 87 -8.81 -0.41 -28.84
N TYR A 88 -7.71 0.35 -28.84
CA TYR A 88 -6.44 -0.06 -28.23
C TYR A 88 -6.29 0.50 -26.81
N PRO A 89 -5.70 -0.27 -25.87
CA PRO A 89 -5.40 0.23 -24.53
C PRO A 89 -4.33 1.33 -24.59
N ARG A 90 -4.51 2.38 -23.80
CA ARG A 90 -3.58 3.50 -23.69
C ARG A 90 -3.37 3.83 -22.22
N TRP A 91 -2.11 4.00 -21.83
CA TRP A 91 -1.74 4.54 -20.54
C TRP A 91 -2.24 5.99 -20.40
N THR A 92 -2.93 6.25 -19.30
CA THR A 92 -3.42 7.57 -18.91
C THR A 92 -3.10 7.83 -17.43
N ILE A 93 -3.35 9.06 -16.98
CA ILE A 93 -3.29 9.43 -15.58
C ILE A 93 -4.70 9.87 -15.17
N ARG A 94 -5.30 9.13 -14.24
CA ARG A 94 -6.57 9.50 -13.62
C ARG A 94 -6.29 10.36 -12.40
N PHE A 95 -7.04 11.44 -12.24
CA PHE A 95 -6.89 12.37 -11.12
C PHE A 95 -8.00 12.15 -10.09
N GLU A 96 -7.63 11.82 -8.86
CA GLU A 96 -8.57 11.67 -7.74
C GLU A 96 -8.48 12.84 -6.76
N PRO A 97 -9.60 13.25 -6.12
CA PRO A 97 -9.56 14.26 -5.07
C PRO A 97 -8.77 13.75 -3.84
N ALA A 98 -7.92 14.63 -3.28
CA ALA A 98 -7.06 14.31 -2.13
C ALA A 98 -7.82 13.84 -0.87
N ASP A 99 -9.06 14.31 -0.69
CA ASP A 99 -9.92 14.08 0.49
C ASP A 99 -10.84 12.86 0.39
N THR A 100 -10.61 11.97 -0.58
CA THR A 100 -11.37 10.72 -0.60
C THR A 100 -10.88 9.83 0.56
N GLU A 101 -11.58 9.88 1.68
CA GLU A 101 -11.46 8.88 2.76
C GLU A 101 -11.87 7.53 2.16
N VAL A 102 -10.90 6.78 1.66
CA VAL A 102 -11.12 5.40 1.25
C VAL A 102 -11.31 4.59 2.53
N GLU A 103 -12.56 4.21 2.82
CA GLU A 103 -12.88 3.29 3.89
C GLU A 103 -12.25 1.92 3.56
N VAL A 104 -11.17 1.59 4.26
CA VAL A 104 -10.46 0.32 4.08
C VAL A 104 -11.18 -0.73 4.90
N ASP A 105 -11.88 -1.66 4.24
CA ASP A 105 -12.51 -2.81 4.90
C ASP A 105 -11.41 -3.76 5.43
N PRO A 106 -11.25 -3.90 6.76
CA PRO A 106 -10.24 -4.79 7.34
C PRO A 106 -10.48 -6.27 7.00
N ALA A 107 -11.68 -6.65 6.56
CA ALA A 107 -11.99 -8.01 6.12
C ALA A 107 -11.62 -8.27 4.64
N GLN A 108 -11.34 -7.22 3.85
CA GLN A 108 -10.94 -7.33 2.44
C GLN A 108 -9.78 -6.36 2.10
N PRO A 109 -8.56 -6.63 2.61
CA PRO A 109 -7.39 -5.83 2.26
C PRO A 109 -7.09 -5.96 0.74
N GLY A 110 -6.84 -4.83 0.07
CA GLY A 110 -6.38 -4.81 -1.34
C GLY A 110 -7.42 -4.53 -2.43
N LEU A 111 -8.69 -4.28 -2.09
CA LEU A 111 -9.72 -3.88 -3.07
C LEU A 111 -10.59 -2.78 -2.46
N ALA A 112 -10.22 -1.52 -2.68
CA ALA A 112 -11.14 -0.40 -2.47
C ALA A 112 -12.42 -0.66 -3.28
N LYS A 113 -13.57 -0.76 -2.62
CA LYS A 113 -14.87 -0.78 -3.30
C LYS A 113 -15.23 0.66 -3.62
N THR A 114 -15.27 0.96 -4.92
CA THR A 114 -15.93 2.13 -5.51
C THR A 114 -17.43 2.10 -5.25
#